data_AF-A0AAV4VH66-F1
#
_entry.id   AF-A0AAV4VH66-F1
#
_cell.length_a   1.000
_cell.length_b   1.000
_cell.length_c   1.000
_cell.angle_alpha   90.00
_cell.angle_beta   90.00
_cell.angle_gamma   90.00
#
_symmetry.space_group_name_H-M   'P 1'
#
loop_
_entity.id
_entity.type
_entity.pdbx_description
1 polymer ?
#
loop_
_entity_poly.entity_id
_entity_poly.type
_entity_poly.pdbx_seq_one_letter_code
_entity_poly.pdbx_strand_id
1 'polypeptide(L)'
;MGIRSPIKDDIQATFSELVYGSTLRLASDVFCSDRLSPPSPTSTYITQLREIMLSLHPTATSKHRTKSIYTHPPLYSGSHVYSRIDCVQPPLSQPYSGLHHLIARKGKTFIITVKGKN
;
A
#
# COMPACT_ATOMS: atom_id res chain seq x y z
N MET A 1 3.25 17.77 20.44
CA MET A 1 2.59 18.47 19.32
C MET A 1 3.38 18.14 18.05
N GLY A 2 3.00 17.28 17.12
CA GLY A 2 1.71 16.71 16.73
C GLY A 2 1.74 16.63 15.20
N ILE A 3 2.77 16.01 14.63
CA ILE A 3 3.05 15.95 13.18
C ILE A 3 2.00 15.01 12.54
N ARG A 4 0.80 15.53 12.22
CA ARG A 4 -0.29 14.70 11.67
C ARG A 4 -0.65 14.99 10.21
N SER A 5 0.03 15.93 9.57
CA SER A 5 -0.15 16.23 8.14
C SER A 5 1.12 16.85 7.53
N PRO A 6 2.29 16.18 7.60
CA PRO A 6 3.46 16.67 6.90
C PRO A 6 3.14 16.73 5.40
N ILE A 7 3.49 17.86 4.77
CA ILE A 7 3.46 17.98 3.31
C ILE A 7 4.43 16.95 2.76
N LYS A 8 3.97 16.18 1.78
CA LYS A 8 4.82 15.20 1.12
C LYS A 8 5.43 15.86 -0.11
N ASP A 9 6.72 16.17 -0.05
CA ASP A 9 7.41 17.00 -1.05
C ASP A 9 7.33 16.47 -2.49
N ASP A 10 7.18 15.16 -2.68
CA ASP A 10 7.05 14.55 -4.01
C ASP A 10 5.71 14.85 -4.70
N ILE A 11 4.66 15.08 -3.92
CA ILE A 11 3.30 15.42 -4.41
C ILE A 11 2.88 16.83 -4.03
N GLN A 12 3.70 17.56 -3.27
CA GLN A 12 3.44 18.90 -2.76
C GLN A 12 2.05 19.04 -2.10
N ALA A 13 1.60 17.98 -1.44
CA ALA A 13 0.26 17.90 -0.85
C ALA A 13 0.30 17.12 0.47
N THR A 14 -0.67 17.40 1.34
CA THR A 14 -0.91 16.65 2.58
C THR A 14 -1.92 15.51 2.37
N PHE A 15 -1.89 14.49 3.23
CA PHE A 15 -2.85 13.38 3.18
C PHE A 15 -4.31 13.87 3.36
N SER A 16 -4.53 14.89 4.19
CA SER A 16 -5.86 15.48 4.39
C SER A 16 -6.38 16.18 3.13
N GLU A 17 -5.53 16.91 2.42
CA GLU A 17 -5.93 17.57 1.17
C GLU A 17 -6.28 16.55 0.10
N LEU A 18 -5.54 15.45 0.01
CA LEU A 18 -5.86 14.38 -0.94
C LEU A 18 -7.17 13.64 -0.60
N VAL A 19 -7.45 13.38 0.68
CA VAL A 19 -8.62 12.58 1.09
C VAL A 19 -9.88 13.44 1.19
N TYR A 20 -9.77 14.66 1.73
CA TYR A 20 -10.90 15.52 2.06
C TYR A 20 -10.98 16.79 1.20
N GLY A 21 -10.06 16.99 0.25
CA GLY A 21 -10.00 18.20 -0.57
C GLY A 21 -9.67 19.48 0.22
N SER A 22 -9.29 19.33 1.49
CA SER A 22 -9.01 20.44 2.40
C SER A 22 -7.96 20.05 3.44
N THR A 23 -7.22 21.02 3.94
CA THR A 23 -6.36 20.84 5.10
C THR A 23 -7.22 20.52 6.33
N LEU A 24 -6.75 19.62 7.20
CA LEU A 24 -7.43 19.36 8.47
C LEU A 24 -7.49 20.66 9.28
N ARG A 25 -8.70 21.20 9.47
CA ARG A 25 -8.95 22.31 10.40
C ARG A 25 -8.46 21.90 11.78
N LEU A 26 -7.55 22.69 12.35
CA LEU A 26 -7.13 22.48 13.73
C LEU A 26 -8.33 22.76 14.65
N ALA A 27 -8.36 22.18 15.85
CA ALA A 27 -9.43 22.47 16.81
C ALA A 27 -9.57 23.99 17.10
N SER A 28 -8.52 24.77 16.86
CA SER A 28 -8.52 26.24 16.92
C SER A 28 -9.24 26.93 15.75
N ASP A 29 -9.36 26.29 14.58
CA ASP A 29 -10.08 26.85 13.41
C ASP A 29 -11.60 26.70 13.50
N VAL A 30 -12.08 25.89 14.45
CA VAL A 30 -13.51 25.64 14.66
C VAL A 30 -14.24 26.90 15.14
N PHE A 31 -13.53 27.89 15.67
CA PHE A 31 -14.10 29.13 16.20
C PHE A 31 -14.31 30.25 15.18
N CYS A 32 -13.84 30.11 13.93
CA CYS A 32 -14.19 31.02 12.85
C CYS A 32 -15.41 30.50 12.07
N SER A 33 -16.59 30.73 12.64
CA SER A 33 -17.85 30.57 11.91
C SER A 33 -18.16 31.88 11.20
N ASP A 34 -17.58 32.10 10.02
CA ASP A 34 -18.14 33.09 9.11
C ASP A 34 -18.20 32.54 7.68
N ARG A 35 -19.41 32.56 7.13
CA ARG A 35 -19.82 32.23 5.75
C ARG A 35 -19.63 30.79 5.26
N LEU A 36 -20.61 29.91 5.49
CA LEU A 36 -21.06 28.96 4.47
C LEU A 36 -22.56 28.65 4.68
N SER A 37 -23.43 29.32 3.91
CA SER A 37 -24.76 28.77 3.64
C SER A 37 -24.57 27.44 2.92
N PRO A 38 -25.25 26.34 3.29
CA PRO A 38 -25.14 25.10 2.55
C PRO A 38 -25.74 25.32 1.15
N PRO A 39 -24.98 25.19 0.05
CA PRO A 39 -25.62 25.08 -1.25
C PRO A 39 -26.37 23.75 -1.25
N SER A 40 -27.68 23.76 -1.47
CA SER A 40 -28.42 22.56 -1.87
C SER A 40 -27.67 21.90 -3.02
N PRO A 41 -27.53 20.56 -3.06
CA PRO A 41 -26.79 19.88 -4.13
C PRO A 41 -27.53 20.05 -5.46
N THR A 42 -27.22 21.13 -6.17
CA THR A 42 -27.73 21.39 -7.51
C THR A 42 -27.04 20.44 -8.50
N SER A 43 -27.75 20.00 -9.53
CA SER A 43 -27.21 19.13 -10.60
C SER A 43 -25.85 19.60 -11.15
N THR A 44 -25.66 20.93 -11.23
CA THR A 44 -24.42 21.59 -11.65
C THR A 44 -23.22 21.32 -10.73
N TYR A 45 -23.43 21.18 -9.43
CA TYR A 45 -22.37 20.85 -8.47
C TYR A 45 -21.87 19.41 -8.67
N ILE A 46 -22.79 18.48 -8.91
CA ILE A 46 -22.45 17.06 -9.13
C ILE A 46 -21.68 16.90 -10.45
N THR A 47 -22.05 17.62 -11.50
CA THR A 47 -21.33 17.59 -12.78
C THR A 47 -19.93 18.17 -12.65
N GLN A 48 -19.78 19.31 -11.98
CA GLN A 48 -18.46 19.93 -11.72
C GLN A 48 -17.57 19.02 -10.88
N LEU A 49 -18.10 18.41 -9.81
CA LEU A 49 -17.34 17.47 -8.99
C LEU A 49 -16.86 16.26 -9.80
N ARG A 50 -17.70 15.72 -10.68
CA ARG A 50 -17.33 14.60 -11.56
C ARG A 50 -16.22 15.00 -12.54
N GLU A 51 -16.28 16.18 -13.14
CA GLU A 51 -15.24 16.68 -14.05
C GLU A 51 -13.90 16.88 -13.31
N ILE A 52 -13.93 17.41 -12.09
CA ILE A 52 -12.74 17.57 -11.25
C ILE A 52 -12.15 16.19 -10.88
N MET A 53 -13.00 15.25 -10.44
CA MET A 53 -12.56 13.89 -10.10
C MET A 53 -12.02 13.11 -11.31
N LEU A 54 -12.55 13.35 -12.51
CA LEU A 54 -12.03 12.74 -13.74
C LEU A 54 -10.71 13.37 -14.20
N SER A 55 -10.47 14.65 -13.90
CA SER A 55 -9.21 15.33 -14.25
C SER A 55 -8.08 15.10 -13.24
N LEU A 56 -8.41 14.64 -12.02
CA LEU A 56 -7.46 14.21 -10.99
C LEU A 56 -6.69 12.97 -11.45
N HIS A 57 -5.53 13.19 -12.06
CA HIS A 57 -4.56 12.13 -12.34
C HIS A 57 -3.69 11.89 -11.10
N PRO A 58 -3.48 10.62 -10.68
CA PRO A 58 -2.55 10.32 -9.60
C PRO A 58 -1.15 10.85 -9.93
N THR A 59 -0.63 11.76 -9.10
CA THR A 59 0.76 12.23 -9.24
C THR A 59 1.72 11.08 -8.96
N ALA A 60 2.74 10.93 -9.80
CA ALA A 60 3.76 9.91 -9.61
C ALA A 60 4.48 10.14 -8.27
N THR A 61 4.23 9.28 -7.29
CA THR A 61 4.87 9.37 -5.98
C THR A 61 6.28 8.76 -5.99
N SER A 62 7.15 9.24 -5.11
CA SER A 62 8.47 8.67 -4.88
C SER A 62 8.38 7.19 -4.47
N LYS A 63 9.16 6.35 -5.16
CA LYS A 63 9.34 4.94 -4.78
C LYS A 63 10.34 4.87 -3.63
N HIS A 64 9.86 5.03 -2.39
CA HIS A 64 10.71 4.97 -1.18
C HIS A 64 11.43 3.62 -0.97
N ARG A 65 11.11 2.58 -1.75
CA ARG A 65 11.73 1.26 -1.67
C ARG A 65 12.15 0.74 -3.04
N THR A 66 13.26 1.26 -3.55
CA THR A 66 14.00 0.72 -4.72
C THR A 66 15.24 -0.07 -4.30
N LYS A 67 15.24 -0.68 -3.10
CA LYS A 67 16.38 -1.52 -2.71
C LYS A 67 16.40 -2.76 -3.60
N SER A 68 17.43 -2.86 -4.44
CA SER A 68 17.85 -4.13 -5.03
C SER A 68 18.17 -5.07 -3.87
N ILE A 69 17.33 -6.07 -3.67
CA ILE A 69 17.57 -7.09 -2.67
C ILE A 69 18.71 -7.95 -3.22
N TYR A 70 19.91 -7.81 -2.64
CA TYR A 70 21.01 -8.71 -2.99
C TYR A 70 20.60 -10.14 -2.62
N THR A 71 20.53 -11.00 -3.64
CA THR A 71 20.20 -12.41 -3.50
C THR A 71 21.43 -13.20 -3.92
N HIS A 72 21.94 -14.05 -3.03
CA HIS A 72 23.13 -14.84 -3.28
C HIS A 72 22.92 -15.76 -4.52
N PRO A 73 23.85 -15.84 -5.49
CA PRO A 73 23.61 -16.54 -6.77
C PRO A 73 23.12 -17.99 -6.65
N PRO A 74 23.63 -18.82 -5.72
CA PRO A 74 23.10 -20.16 -5.43
C PRO A 74 21.62 -20.24 -5.06
N LEU A 75 21.01 -19.16 -4.54
CA LEU A 75 19.56 -19.15 -4.24
C LEU A 75 18.74 -19.19 -5.53
N TYR A 76 19.28 -18.72 -6.66
CA TYR A 76 18.65 -18.85 -7.95
C TYR A 76 18.74 -20.27 -8.50
N SER A 77 19.80 -21.03 -8.20
CA SER A 77 20.04 -22.38 -8.74
C SER A 77 19.73 -23.54 -7.77
N GLY A 78 19.40 -23.26 -6.50
CA GLY A 78 19.17 -24.29 -5.49
C GLY A 78 18.12 -25.35 -5.85
N SER A 79 18.36 -26.63 -5.59
CA SER A 79 17.41 -27.69 -5.96
C SER A 79 16.20 -27.80 -5.02
N HIS A 80 16.26 -27.16 -3.85
CA HIS A 80 15.26 -27.30 -2.81
C HIS A 80 14.91 -25.98 -2.12
N VAL A 81 13.69 -25.92 -1.58
CA VAL A 81 13.18 -24.77 -0.81
C VAL A 81 12.41 -25.24 0.43
N TYR A 82 12.38 -24.38 1.45
CA TYR A 82 11.50 -24.52 2.60
C TYR A 82 10.21 -23.74 2.35
N SER A 83 9.07 -24.33 2.67
CA SER A 83 7.76 -23.68 2.52
C SER A 83 7.26 -23.19 3.86
N ARG A 84 6.78 -21.94 3.96
CA ARG A 84 6.24 -21.42 5.22
C ARG A 84 4.93 -22.13 5.57
N ILE A 85 4.75 -22.44 6.84
CA ILE A 85 3.48 -22.97 7.35
C ILE A 85 2.65 -21.77 7.83
N ASP A 86 1.69 -21.36 7.02
CA ASP A 86 0.79 -20.23 7.32
C ASP A 86 -0.42 -20.67 8.16
N CYS A 87 -0.15 -21.27 9.32
CA CYS A 87 -1.19 -21.55 10.32
C CYS A 87 -0.74 -21.11 11.71
N VAL A 88 -1.71 -20.95 12.63
CA VAL A 88 -1.40 -20.67 14.05
C VAL A 88 -0.74 -21.92 14.63
N GLN A 89 0.51 -21.79 15.05
CA GLN A 89 1.28 -22.87 15.63
C GLN A 89 1.55 -22.62 17.12
N PRO A 90 1.71 -23.68 17.93
CA PRO A 90 2.12 -23.54 19.32
C PRO A 90 3.52 -22.91 19.44
N PRO A 91 3.88 -22.36 20.61
CA PRO A 91 5.23 -21.84 20.84
C PRO A 91 6.31 -22.88 20.51
N LEU A 92 7.45 -22.42 19.97
CA LEU A 92 8.62 -23.24 19.61
C LEU A 92 8.38 -24.29 18.51
N SER A 93 7.33 -24.14 17.71
CA SER A 93 7.13 -24.92 16.50
C SER A 93 8.02 -24.42 15.35
N GLN A 94 8.31 -25.31 14.40
CA GLN A 94 9.05 -24.93 13.19
C GLN A 94 8.13 -24.17 12.21
N PRO A 95 8.47 -22.91 11.85
CA PRO A 95 7.61 -22.07 11.02
C PRO A 95 7.64 -22.45 9.52
N TYR A 96 8.56 -23.33 9.13
CA TYR A 96 8.69 -23.81 7.76
C TYR A 96 8.57 -25.33 7.71
N SER A 97 7.80 -25.82 6.74
CA SER A 97 7.82 -27.20 6.29
C SER A 97 9.15 -27.48 5.59
N GLY A 98 9.63 -28.71 5.75
CA GLY A 98 10.97 -29.17 5.43
C GLY A 98 11.43 -28.97 3.99
N LEU A 99 12.47 -29.71 3.62
CA LEU A 99 13.14 -29.50 2.34
C LEU A 99 12.30 -30.06 1.18
N HIS A 100 11.72 -29.18 0.35
CA HIS A 100 10.91 -29.54 -0.81
C HIS A 100 11.69 -29.43 -2.11
N HIS A 101 11.59 -30.44 -2.97
CA HIS A 101 12.22 -30.41 -4.28
C HIS A 101 11.53 -29.40 -5.21
N LEU A 102 12.31 -28.57 -5.91
CA LEU A 102 11.84 -27.62 -6.90
C LEU A 102 11.59 -28.31 -8.25
N ILE A 103 10.35 -28.31 -8.72
CA ILE A 103 9.96 -28.80 -10.04
C ILE A 103 10.21 -27.71 -11.09
N ALA A 104 9.76 -26.48 -10.81
CA ALA A 104 9.88 -25.37 -11.75
C ALA A 104 9.92 -24.00 -11.04
N ARG A 105 10.51 -23.01 -11.72
CA ARG A 105 10.57 -21.61 -11.29
C ARG A 105 9.78 -20.75 -12.25
N LYS A 106 8.92 -19.86 -11.75
CA LYS A 106 8.10 -18.94 -12.54
C LYS A 106 8.14 -17.53 -11.94
N GLY A 107 9.18 -16.76 -12.29
CA GLY A 107 9.33 -15.38 -11.81
C GLY A 107 9.31 -15.29 -10.27
N LYS A 108 8.16 -14.94 -9.71
CA LYS A 108 7.93 -14.81 -8.25
C LYS A 108 7.38 -16.08 -7.58
N THR A 109 7.05 -17.12 -8.35
CA THR A 109 6.39 -18.35 -7.88
C THR A 109 7.27 -19.57 -8.14
N PHE A 110 7.18 -20.56 -7.25
CA PHE A 110 7.87 -21.84 -7.35
C PHE A 110 6.86 -22.99 -7.36
N ILE A 111 7.13 -24.01 -8.17
CA ILE A 111 6.39 -25.28 -8.16
C ILE A 111 7.25 -26.29 -7.42
N ILE A 112 6.70 -26.87 -6.36
CA ILE A 112 7.43 -27.76 -5.45
C ILE A 112 6.68 -29.07 -5.27
N THR A 113 7.41 -30.15 -4.98
CA THR A 113 6.81 -31.43 -4.63
C THR A 113 6.42 -31.46 -3.16
N VAL A 114 5.15 -31.74 -2.85
CA VAL A 114 4.66 -31.89 -1.47
C VAL A 114 4.06 -33.28 -1.31
N LYS A 115 4.64 -34.11 -0.45
CA LYS A 115 4.15 -35.47 -0.15
C LYS A 115 3.96 -36.37 -1.39
N GLY A 116 4.81 -36.21 -2.42
CA GLY A 116 4.75 -37.01 -3.64
C GLY A 116 3.56 -36.71 -4.57
N LYS A 117 2.80 -35.64 -4.31
CA LYS A 117 1.80 -35.11 -5.23
C LYS A 117 2.30 -33.77 -5.79
N ASN A 118 2.12 -33.61 -7.09
CA ASN A 118 2.49 -32.41 -7.86
C ASN A 118 1.49 -31.28 -7.64
#